data_AF-A0A7V8ZIL5-F1
#
_entry.id   AF-A0A7V8ZIL5-F1
#
_cell.length_a   1.000
_cell.length_b   1.000
_cell.length_c   1.000
_cell.angle_alpha   90.00
_cell.angle_beta   90.00
_cell.angle_gamma   90.00
#
_symmetry.space_group_name_H-M   'P 1'
#
loop_
_entity.id
_entity.type
_entity.pdbx_description
1 polymer ?
#
loop_
_entity_poly.entity_id
_entity_poly.type
_entity_poly.pdbx_seq_one_letter_code
_entity_poly.pdbx_strand_id
1 'polypeptide(L)'
;MSPPLQVVMGGAAGQPVEPVHAEDPVFTVLGVEPLPWSATPALRFSLHVSDPQGRDVHTVALTSEIRIEPAKRAYAAGTHEKLVELFGPEERWASTTHAFHWTKVELLTPSFVGATSFELDVPLSFDMELAATKYFYAIQDGHVPLSFVFSGTVLYRNEQDHLRVERVPWSCIAAWKMPVAAWHKAIRAHYPQGGWVRLDDETLVALAAVKAGRGDHAFDDTVRALMEGHRG
;
A
#
# COMPACT_ATOMS: atom_id res chain seq x y z
N MET A 1 50.68 24.25 -22.02
CA MET A 1 50.46 24.10 -20.57
C MET A 1 48.97 24.19 -20.32
N SER A 2 48.32 23.04 -20.06
CA SER A 2 46.90 22.98 -19.70
C SER A 2 46.72 23.36 -18.24
N PRO A 3 45.68 24.14 -17.87
CA PRO A 3 45.17 24.15 -16.50
C PRO A 3 44.27 22.93 -16.26
N PRO A 4 44.12 22.47 -15.00
CA PRO A 4 43.54 21.17 -14.67
C PRO A 4 42.01 21.18 -14.71
N LEU A 5 41.43 20.04 -15.08
CA LEU A 5 40.04 19.68 -14.80
C LEU A 5 39.81 19.70 -13.28
N GLN A 6 38.87 20.52 -12.82
CA GLN A 6 38.24 20.36 -11.51
C GLN A 6 36.81 19.88 -11.69
N VAL A 7 36.57 18.65 -11.24
CA VAL A 7 35.25 18.04 -11.09
C VAL A 7 34.57 18.67 -9.88
N VAL A 8 33.36 19.21 -10.07
CA VAL A 8 32.44 19.51 -8.97
C VAL A 8 31.24 18.57 -9.13
N MET A 9 31.18 17.57 -8.26
CA MET A 9 30.00 16.75 -8.01
C MET A 9 29.21 17.38 -6.86
N GLY A 10 27.92 17.63 -7.06
CA GLY A 10 27.01 17.90 -5.96
C GLY A 10 25.68 18.53 -6.37
N GLY A 11 24.59 17.85 -6.06
CA GLY A 11 23.26 18.46 -5.94
C GLY A 11 22.17 17.75 -6.73
N ALA A 12 21.41 16.89 -6.06
CA ALA A 12 20.21 16.25 -6.57
C ALA A 12 19.21 17.28 -7.11
N ALA A 13 18.88 17.19 -8.39
CA ALA A 13 17.72 17.82 -8.99
C ALA A 13 16.83 16.70 -9.54
N GLY A 14 15.62 16.57 -9.00
CA GLY A 14 14.61 15.65 -9.52
C GLY A 14 14.44 15.91 -11.02
N GLN A 15 14.66 14.88 -11.83
CA GLN A 15 14.44 14.97 -13.27
C GLN A 15 12.98 15.31 -13.56
N PRO A 16 12.70 16.05 -14.65
CA PRO A 16 11.34 16.20 -15.16
C PRO A 16 10.74 14.81 -15.35
N VAL A 17 9.54 14.57 -14.81
CA VAL A 17 8.77 13.37 -15.15
C VAL A 17 8.45 13.50 -16.64
N GLU A 18 9.18 12.75 -17.48
CA GLU A 18 8.89 12.67 -18.90
C GLU A 18 7.42 12.29 -19.11
N PRO A 19 6.75 12.83 -20.14
CA PRO A 19 5.43 12.33 -20.52
C PRO A 19 5.55 10.82 -20.76
N VAL A 20 4.53 10.07 -20.36
CA VAL A 20 4.38 8.65 -20.74
C VAL A 20 4.57 8.59 -22.26
N HIS A 21 5.63 7.93 -22.71
CA HIS A 21 5.87 7.82 -24.15
C HIS A 21 4.76 6.93 -24.71
N ALA A 22 4.22 7.26 -25.88
CA ALA A 22 3.09 6.51 -26.47
C ALA A 22 3.40 5.02 -26.69
N GLU A 23 4.67 4.64 -26.59
CA GLU A 23 5.22 3.31 -26.79
C GLU A 23 5.48 2.55 -25.47
N ASP A 24 5.27 3.19 -24.31
CA ASP A 24 5.50 2.59 -23.00
C ASP A 24 4.39 1.59 -22.62
N PRO A 25 4.70 0.50 -21.88
CA PRO A 25 3.67 -0.37 -21.33
C PRO A 25 2.71 0.38 -20.41
N VAL A 26 1.41 0.16 -20.59
CA VAL A 26 0.35 0.79 -19.81
C VAL A 26 -0.22 -0.22 -18.82
N PHE A 27 -0.10 0.09 -17.53
CA PHE A 27 -0.65 -0.72 -16.45
C PHE A 27 -1.95 -0.12 -15.94
N THR A 28 -2.94 -0.96 -15.69
CA THR A 28 -4.25 -0.57 -15.15
C THR A 28 -4.65 -1.51 -14.02
N VAL A 29 -5.17 -0.96 -12.93
CA VAL A 29 -5.80 -1.74 -11.86
C VAL A 29 -7.28 -1.91 -12.19
N LEU A 30 -7.72 -3.16 -12.33
CA LEU A 30 -9.08 -3.52 -12.72
C LEU A 30 -10.02 -3.67 -11.53
N GLY A 31 -9.50 -4.14 -10.40
CA GLY A 31 -10.30 -4.40 -9.22
C GLY A 31 -9.48 -4.88 -8.02
N VAL A 32 -10.19 -5.04 -6.90
CA VAL A 32 -9.64 -5.63 -5.68
C VAL A 32 -10.70 -6.50 -5.00
N GLU A 33 -10.26 -7.57 -4.36
CA GLU A 33 -11.08 -8.36 -3.46
C GLU A 33 -10.25 -8.92 -2.29
N PRO A 34 -10.87 -9.29 -1.17
CA PRO A 34 -10.20 -10.10 -0.16
C PRO A 34 -9.70 -11.41 -0.75
N LEU A 35 -8.45 -11.77 -0.46
CA LEU A 35 -7.92 -13.08 -0.83
C LEU A 35 -8.66 -14.18 -0.05
N PRO A 36 -9.36 -15.11 -0.71
CA PRO A 36 -10.06 -16.17 -0.01
C PRO A 36 -9.08 -17.26 0.48
N TRP A 37 -9.45 -17.93 1.57
CA TRP A 37 -8.70 -19.06 2.16
C TRP A 37 -7.23 -18.76 2.51
N SER A 38 -6.89 -17.49 2.76
CA SER A 38 -5.57 -17.11 3.22
C SER A 38 -5.41 -17.38 4.72
N ALA A 39 -4.19 -17.76 5.14
CA ALA A 39 -3.88 -17.94 6.57
C ALA A 39 -3.70 -16.61 7.32
N THR A 40 -3.44 -15.53 6.58
CA THR A 40 -3.32 -14.16 7.05
C THR A 40 -4.14 -13.25 6.15
N PRO A 41 -4.61 -12.09 6.63
CA PRO A 41 -5.40 -11.20 5.79
C PRO A 41 -4.58 -10.68 4.61
N ALA A 42 -5.17 -10.72 3.42
CA ALA A 42 -4.57 -10.19 2.20
C ALA A 42 -5.66 -9.66 1.26
N LEU A 43 -5.27 -8.75 0.37
CA LEU A 43 -6.07 -8.31 -0.76
C LEU A 43 -5.46 -8.83 -2.05
N ARG A 44 -6.30 -9.23 -2.98
CA ARG A 44 -5.93 -9.57 -4.35
C ARG A 44 -6.33 -8.44 -5.27
N PHE A 45 -5.36 -7.83 -5.93
CA PHE A 45 -5.59 -6.84 -6.97
C PHE A 45 -5.55 -7.53 -8.33
N SER A 46 -6.55 -7.28 -9.16
CA SER A 46 -6.52 -7.69 -10.58
C SER A 46 -5.94 -6.55 -11.40
N LEU A 47 -4.87 -6.82 -12.14
CA LEU A 47 -4.19 -5.85 -12.99
C LEU A 47 -4.26 -6.24 -14.46
N HIS A 48 -4.04 -5.26 -15.31
CA HIS A 48 -3.87 -5.40 -16.75
C HIS A 48 -2.62 -4.66 -17.19
N VAL A 49 -1.87 -5.24 -18.11
CA VAL A 49 -0.80 -4.57 -18.82
C VAL A 49 -1.05 -4.68 -20.32
N SER A 50 -0.93 -3.56 -21.02
CA SER A 50 -0.88 -3.52 -22.48
C SER A 50 0.45 -2.95 -22.94
N ASP A 51 1.04 -3.58 -23.95
CA ASP A 51 2.21 -3.08 -24.68
C ASP A 51 1.72 -2.46 -26.01
N PRO A 52 1.71 -1.12 -26.15
CA PRO A 52 1.22 -0.44 -27.35
C PRO A 52 1.98 -0.81 -28.62
N GLN A 53 3.23 -1.28 -28.48
CA GLN A 53 4.06 -1.73 -29.59
C GLN A 53 3.68 -3.13 -30.09
N GLY A 54 2.79 -3.85 -29.38
CA GLY A 54 2.33 -5.18 -29.79
C GLY A 54 3.43 -6.24 -29.81
N ARG A 55 4.50 -6.07 -29.00
CA ARG A 55 5.63 -7.00 -28.99
C ARG A 55 5.21 -8.34 -28.39
N ASP A 56 5.93 -9.40 -28.76
CA ASP A 56 5.83 -10.70 -28.11
C ASP A 56 6.61 -10.69 -26.80
N VAL A 57 5.92 -10.33 -25.72
CA VAL A 57 6.47 -10.23 -24.37
C VAL A 57 6.51 -11.62 -23.74
N HIS A 58 7.71 -12.09 -23.45
CA HIS A 58 7.89 -13.34 -22.74
C HIS A 58 7.49 -13.22 -21.26
N THR A 59 7.91 -12.14 -20.60
CA THR A 59 7.49 -11.80 -19.23
C THR A 59 7.89 -10.37 -18.89
N VAL A 60 7.23 -9.80 -17.89
CA VAL A 60 7.70 -8.62 -17.17
C VAL A 60 8.06 -9.03 -15.76
N ALA A 61 9.34 -8.89 -15.40
CA ALA A 61 9.78 -8.95 -14.00
C ALA A 61 9.43 -7.62 -13.35
N LEU A 62 8.30 -7.61 -12.66
CA LEU A 62 7.62 -6.41 -12.20
C LEU A 62 7.78 -6.26 -10.69
N THR A 63 8.18 -5.07 -10.29
CA THR A 63 7.99 -4.56 -8.94
C THR A 63 6.84 -3.56 -8.99
N SER A 64 5.87 -3.72 -8.11
CA SER A 64 4.81 -2.75 -7.85
C SER A 64 4.98 -2.18 -6.45
N GLU A 65 5.40 -0.91 -6.36
CA GLU A 65 5.29 -0.14 -5.11
C GLU A 65 3.90 0.48 -5.02
N ILE A 66 3.20 0.22 -3.91
CA ILE A 66 1.87 0.75 -3.66
C ILE A 66 1.96 1.82 -2.58
N ARG A 67 1.48 3.02 -2.90
CA ARG A 67 1.42 4.15 -1.98
C ARG A 67 -0.02 4.52 -1.70
N ILE A 68 -0.27 4.93 -0.47
CA ILE A 68 -1.53 5.56 -0.09
C ILE A 68 -1.38 7.06 -0.34
N GLU A 69 -2.42 7.68 -0.88
CA GLU A 69 -2.42 9.07 -1.33
C GLU A 69 -3.51 9.87 -0.60
N PRO A 70 -3.37 10.14 0.71
CA PRO A 70 -4.47 10.65 1.52
C PRO A 70 -4.96 12.03 1.07
N ALA A 71 -4.10 12.87 0.49
CA ALA A 71 -4.46 14.20 0.01
C ALA A 71 -5.40 14.18 -1.21
N LYS A 72 -5.52 13.02 -1.91
CA LYS A 72 -6.41 12.84 -3.06
C LYS A 72 -7.82 12.42 -2.65
N ARG A 73 -8.13 12.42 -1.35
CA ARG A 73 -9.43 12.09 -0.78
C ARG A 73 -10.02 13.30 -0.04
N ALA A 74 -11.32 13.50 -0.20
CA ALA A 74 -12.09 14.37 0.69
C ALA A 74 -12.53 13.59 1.95
N TYR A 75 -12.53 14.26 3.10
CA TYR A 75 -12.86 13.67 4.38
C TYR A 75 -14.06 14.39 5.00
N ALA A 76 -14.89 13.62 5.71
CA ALA A 76 -15.95 14.16 6.54
C ALA A 76 -15.38 14.54 7.92
N ALA A 77 -16.01 15.51 8.59
CA ALA A 77 -15.54 16.05 9.88
C ALA A 77 -15.25 14.95 10.93
N GLY A 78 -16.15 13.97 11.10
CA GLY A 78 -15.95 12.87 12.05
C GLY A 78 -14.79 11.91 11.72
N THR A 79 -14.25 11.96 10.50
CA THR A 79 -13.06 11.21 10.09
C THR A 79 -11.78 11.97 10.43
N HIS A 80 -11.83 13.31 10.52
CA HIS A 80 -10.66 14.13 10.89
C HIS A 80 -10.17 13.78 12.29
N GLU A 81 -11.08 13.68 13.26
CA GLU A 81 -10.77 13.32 14.65
C GLU A 81 -10.00 12.00 14.75
N LYS A 82 -10.36 11.01 13.92
CA LYS A 82 -9.73 9.68 13.89
C LYS A 82 -8.35 9.69 13.23
N LEU A 83 -8.02 10.73 12.48
CA LEU A 83 -6.78 10.86 11.72
C LEU A 83 -5.81 11.89 12.34
N VAL A 84 -6.17 12.51 13.46
CA VAL A 84 -5.32 13.49 14.16
C VAL A 84 -3.95 12.91 14.51
N GLU A 85 -3.87 11.63 14.87
CA GLU A 85 -2.59 11.00 15.18
C GLU A 85 -1.66 10.92 13.95
N LEU A 86 -2.23 10.78 12.75
CA LEU A 86 -1.46 10.63 11.51
C LEU A 86 -1.10 11.97 10.86
N PHE A 87 -2.05 12.91 10.85
CA PHE A 87 -1.91 14.16 10.09
C PHE A 87 -1.90 15.41 10.98
N GLY A 88 -2.11 15.25 12.28
CA GLY A 88 -2.31 16.36 13.20
C GLY A 88 -3.71 16.99 13.08
N PRO A 89 -3.93 18.16 13.70
CA PRO A 89 -5.18 18.91 13.61
C PRO A 89 -5.41 19.42 12.18
N GLU A 90 -6.68 19.62 11.82
CA GLU A 90 -7.16 19.88 10.45
C GLU A 90 -6.44 21.05 9.76
N GLU A 91 -6.10 22.11 10.51
CA GLU A 91 -5.44 23.31 9.97
C GLU A 91 -4.06 23.01 9.37
N ARG A 92 -3.44 21.88 9.74
CA ARG A 92 -2.14 21.45 9.23
C ARG A 92 -2.21 20.47 8.07
N TRP A 93 -3.39 19.97 7.70
CA TRP A 93 -3.52 18.86 6.75
C TRP A 93 -2.96 19.19 5.36
N ALA A 94 -3.04 20.45 4.93
CA ALA A 94 -2.46 20.87 3.65
C ALA A 94 -0.95 20.56 3.54
N SER A 95 -0.22 20.55 4.66
CA SER A 95 1.23 20.29 4.69
C SER A 95 1.63 18.95 5.30
N THR A 96 0.73 18.22 5.98
CA THR A 96 1.04 16.94 6.63
C THR A 96 0.50 15.71 5.89
N THR A 97 -0.41 15.91 4.95
CA THR A 97 -1.09 14.83 4.23
C THR A 97 -0.25 14.31 3.05
N HIS A 98 0.94 13.81 3.34
CA HIS A 98 1.83 13.26 2.31
C HIS A 98 1.43 11.85 1.88
N ALA A 99 1.70 11.53 0.61
CA ALA A 99 1.59 10.15 0.14
C ALA A 99 2.69 9.30 0.79
N PHE A 100 2.32 8.17 1.39
CA PHE A 100 3.24 7.30 2.09
C PHE A 100 3.25 5.89 1.50
N HIS A 101 4.41 5.25 1.59
CA HIS A 101 4.61 3.88 1.16
C HIS A 101 3.71 2.95 1.99
N TRP A 102 2.94 2.10 1.32
CA TRP A 102 2.18 1.06 2.00
C TRP A 102 2.92 -0.27 1.91
N THR A 103 3.23 -0.73 0.70
CA THR A 103 3.95 -1.99 0.50
C THR A 103 4.62 -2.03 -0.87
N LYS A 104 5.49 -3.03 -1.04
CA LYS A 104 6.14 -3.39 -2.31
C LYS A 104 5.88 -4.87 -2.57
N VAL A 105 5.40 -5.20 -3.76
CA VAL A 105 5.17 -6.59 -4.18
C VAL A 105 5.86 -6.83 -5.53
N GLU A 106 6.47 -8.00 -5.67
CA GLU A 106 7.21 -8.40 -6.87
C GLU A 106 6.51 -9.60 -7.51
N LEU A 107 6.41 -9.61 -8.83
CA LEU A 107 5.86 -10.74 -9.60
C LEU A 107 6.46 -10.84 -11.01
N LEU A 108 6.23 -11.98 -11.63
CA LEU A 108 6.44 -12.18 -13.06
C LEU A 108 5.08 -12.23 -13.75
N THR A 109 4.88 -11.44 -14.80
CA THR A 109 3.65 -11.55 -15.60
C THR A 109 3.68 -12.84 -16.43
N PRO A 110 2.51 -13.38 -16.81
CA PRO A 110 2.41 -14.32 -17.92
C PRO A 110 3.03 -13.73 -19.20
N SER A 111 3.39 -14.58 -20.16
CA SER A 111 3.73 -14.16 -21.51
C SER A 111 2.51 -13.63 -22.25
N PHE A 112 2.70 -12.67 -23.15
CA PHE A 112 1.61 -12.08 -23.91
C PHE A 112 2.06 -11.36 -25.18
N VAL A 113 1.15 -11.26 -26.13
CA VAL A 113 1.26 -10.38 -27.29
C VAL A 113 0.21 -9.29 -27.14
N GLY A 114 0.65 -8.03 -27.14
CA GLY A 114 -0.24 -6.88 -27.01
C GLY A 114 -0.74 -6.63 -25.58
N ALA A 115 -1.38 -7.59 -24.90
CA ALA A 115 -1.83 -7.37 -23.52
C ALA A 115 -2.07 -8.66 -22.70
N THR A 116 -2.06 -8.53 -21.37
CA THR A 116 -2.46 -9.61 -20.44
C THR A 116 -2.99 -9.06 -19.12
N SER A 117 -3.67 -9.93 -18.37
CA SER A 117 -4.09 -9.68 -17.00
C SER A 117 -3.43 -10.65 -16.04
N PHE A 118 -3.18 -10.16 -14.83
CA PHE A 118 -2.49 -10.90 -13.77
C PHE A 118 -2.97 -10.41 -12.39
N GLU A 119 -2.61 -11.17 -11.36
CA GLU A 119 -3.03 -10.89 -9.99
C GLU A 119 -1.84 -10.51 -9.11
N LEU A 120 -2.03 -9.51 -8.26
CA LEU A 120 -1.06 -9.04 -7.26
C LEU A 120 -1.66 -9.21 -5.87
N ASP A 121 -1.15 -10.18 -5.11
CA ASP A 121 -1.56 -10.41 -3.73
C ASP A 121 -0.78 -9.50 -2.78
N VAL A 122 -1.50 -8.72 -2.00
CA VAL A 122 -0.99 -7.72 -1.05
C VAL A 122 -1.34 -8.17 0.37
N PRO A 123 -0.36 -8.65 1.15
CA PRO A 123 -0.57 -8.97 2.55
C PRO A 123 -0.99 -7.74 3.35
N LEU A 124 -1.92 -7.93 4.29
CA LEU A 124 -2.35 -6.90 5.22
C LEU A 124 -1.74 -7.14 6.60
N SER A 125 -1.39 -6.05 7.27
CA SER A 125 -1.21 -6.05 8.72
C SER A 125 -2.48 -5.55 9.40
N PHE A 126 -2.72 -6.00 10.62
CA PHE A 126 -3.74 -5.43 11.51
C PHE A 126 -3.14 -5.08 12.87
N ASP A 127 -1.96 -4.46 12.82
CA ASP A 127 -1.36 -3.79 13.95
C ASP A 127 -1.84 -2.34 13.98
N MET A 128 -2.58 -1.99 15.03
CA MET A 128 -3.16 -0.67 15.24
C MET A 128 -2.10 0.41 15.43
N GLU A 129 -0.81 0.10 15.59
CA GLU A 129 0.28 1.08 15.66
C GLU A 129 0.80 1.52 14.29
N LEU A 130 0.54 0.74 13.23
CA LEU A 130 1.01 1.05 11.89
C LEU A 130 0.17 2.15 11.23
N ALA A 131 0.83 3.10 10.59
CA ALA A 131 0.18 4.23 9.91
C ALA A 131 -0.86 3.79 8.88
N ALA A 132 -0.55 2.78 8.06
CA ALA A 132 -1.49 2.24 7.07
C ALA A 132 -2.74 1.65 7.74
N THR A 133 -2.58 0.87 8.81
CA THR A 133 -3.72 0.29 9.57
C THR A 133 -4.57 1.40 10.19
N LYS A 134 -3.96 2.36 10.90
CA LYS A 134 -4.66 3.51 11.49
C LYS A 134 -5.47 4.26 10.43
N TYR A 135 -4.87 4.48 9.26
CA TYR A 135 -5.50 5.19 8.16
C TYR A 135 -6.70 4.42 7.57
N PHE A 136 -6.53 3.15 7.23
CA PHE A 136 -7.62 2.32 6.71
C PHE A 136 -8.74 2.15 7.74
N TYR A 137 -8.38 1.95 9.01
CA TYR A 137 -9.33 1.79 10.11
C TYR A 137 -10.15 3.05 10.36
N ALA A 138 -9.53 4.24 10.27
CA ALA A 138 -10.24 5.51 10.44
C ALA A 138 -11.31 5.74 9.35
N ILE A 139 -11.09 5.23 8.15
CA ILE A 139 -11.99 5.40 7.00
C ILE A 139 -13.08 4.32 7.00
N GLN A 140 -14.32 4.73 7.25
CA GLN A 140 -15.45 3.78 7.34
C GLN A 140 -16.10 3.46 5.98
N ASP A 141 -16.07 4.41 5.05
CA ASP A 141 -16.75 4.30 3.75
C ASP A 141 -15.98 4.98 2.61
N GLY A 142 -16.48 4.81 1.38
CA GLY A 142 -15.90 5.38 0.17
C GLY A 142 -14.61 4.69 -0.26
N HIS A 143 -13.64 5.48 -0.72
CA HIS A 143 -12.44 4.96 -1.38
C HIS A 143 -11.13 5.51 -0.81
N VAL A 144 -10.12 4.67 -0.71
CA VAL A 144 -8.74 5.08 -0.44
C VAL A 144 -8.01 5.29 -1.77
N PRO A 145 -7.51 6.50 -2.07
CA PRO A 145 -6.70 6.72 -3.25
C PRO A 145 -5.34 6.03 -3.08
N LEU A 146 -4.99 5.21 -4.07
CA LEU A 146 -3.72 4.50 -4.17
C LEU A 146 -3.00 4.92 -5.46
N SER A 147 -1.67 4.89 -5.42
CA SER A 147 -0.82 4.91 -6.60
C SER A 147 0.04 3.63 -6.64
N PHE A 148 0.05 2.98 -7.79
CA PHE A 148 0.88 1.82 -8.09
C PHE A 148 2.02 2.32 -8.98
N VAL A 149 3.23 2.32 -8.46
CA VAL A 149 4.45 2.73 -9.18
C VAL A 149 5.14 1.46 -9.64
N PHE A 150 5.23 1.28 -10.95
CA PHE A 150 5.79 0.09 -11.56
C PHE A 150 7.25 0.31 -11.93
N SER A 151 8.07 -0.70 -11.67
CA SER A 151 9.47 -0.73 -12.10
C SER A 151 9.87 -2.17 -12.39
N GLY A 152 10.97 -2.36 -13.12
CA GLY A 152 11.43 -3.71 -13.45
C GLY A 152 11.98 -3.82 -14.85
N THR A 153 11.81 -5.00 -15.45
CA THR A 153 12.29 -5.30 -16.81
C THR A 153 11.26 -6.03 -17.64
N VAL A 154 11.09 -5.60 -18.88
CA VAL A 154 10.31 -6.26 -19.92
C VAL A 154 11.25 -7.14 -20.74
N LEU A 155 10.91 -8.43 -20.85
CA LEU A 155 11.64 -9.40 -21.64
C LEU A 155 10.77 -9.80 -22.83
N TYR A 156 11.22 -9.49 -24.04
CA TYR A 156 10.40 -9.66 -25.25
C TYR A 156 11.24 -10.16 -26.45
N ARG A 157 10.57 -10.72 -27.45
CA ARG A 157 11.18 -11.08 -28.74
C ARG A 157 10.98 -9.96 -29.75
N ASN A 158 12.04 -9.58 -30.44
CA ASN A 158 11.95 -8.65 -31.55
C ASN A 158 11.56 -9.37 -32.86
N GLU A 159 11.39 -8.61 -33.94
CA GLU A 159 11.05 -9.13 -35.27
C GLU A 159 12.04 -10.18 -35.83
N GLN A 160 13.27 -10.20 -35.31
CA GLN A 160 14.33 -11.13 -35.71
C GLN A 160 14.40 -12.38 -34.81
N ASP A 161 13.39 -12.59 -33.96
CA ASP A 161 13.30 -13.68 -32.97
C ASP A 161 14.44 -13.67 -31.92
N HIS A 162 15.07 -12.52 -31.71
CA HIS A 162 16.07 -12.33 -30.66
C HIS A 162 15.42 -11.84 -29.36
N LEU A 163 15.87 -12.39 -28.23
CA LEU A 163 15.46 -11.95 -26.91
C LEU A 163 16.08 -10.58 -26.59
N ARG A 164 15.24 -9.64 -26.14
CA ARG A 164 15.61 -8.29 -25.74
C ARG A 164 15.12 -8.03 -24.32
N VAL A 165 15.86 -7.17 -23.63
CA VAL A 165 15.56 -6.73 -22.26
C VAL A 165 15.46 -5.22 -22.29
N GLU A 166 14.36 -4.68 -21.78
CA GLU A 166 14.18 -3.24 -21.55
C GLU A 166 13.74 -2.98 -20.12
N ARG A 167 13.96 -1.76 -19.62
CA ARG A 167 13.45 -1.35 -18.30
C ARG A 167 12.01 -0.90 -18.44
N VAL A 168 11.19 -1.22 -17.43
CA VAL A 168 9.88 -0.56 -17.27
C VAL A 168 10.15 0.93 -17.01
N PRO A 169 9.58 1.84 -17.82
CA PRO A 169 9.73 3.28 -17.64
C PRO A 169 9.22 3.74 -16.26
N TRP A 170 9.88 4.74 -15.68
CA TRP A 170 9.49 5.31 -14.38
C TRP A 170 8.14 6.04 -14.42
N SER A 171 7.69 6.42 -15.62
CA SER A 171 6.38 7.02 -15.92
C SER A 171 5.22 6.02 -15.77
N CYS A 172 5.48 4.72 -15.71
CA CYS A 172 4.47 3.68 -15.56
C CYS A 172 3.87 3.72 -14.14
N ILE A 173 2.79 4.49 -13.98
CA ILE A 173 2.04 4.64 -12.73
C ILE A 173 0.55 4.40 -13.00
N ALA A 174 -0.11 3.62 -12.15
CA ALA A 174 -1.57 3.51 -12.15
C ALA A 174 -2.16 4.14 -10.88
N ALA A 175 -3.01 5.15 -11.06
CA ALA A 175 -3.83 5.68 -9.97
C ALA A 175 -5.12 4.87 -9.84
N TRP A 176 -5.50 4.52 -8.62
CA TRP A 176 -6.71 3.73 -8.39
C TRP A 176 -7.41 4.12 -7.08
N LYS A 177 -8.74 4.07 -7.06
CA LYS A 177 -9.56 4.40 -5.88
C LYS A 177 -10.07 3.10 -5.26
N MET A 178 -9.37 2.62 -4.24
CA MET A 178 -9.72 1.37 -3.58
C MET A 178 -10.98 1.50 -2.73
N PRO A 179 -12.05 0.71 -2.96
CA PRO A 179 -13.16 0.65 -2.03
C PRO A 179 -12.66 0.18 -0.66
N VAL A 180 -12.79 1.01 0.38
CA VAL A 180 -12.29 0.67 1.71
C VAL A 180 -12.97 -0.57 2.29
N ALA A 181 -14.19 -0.86 1.81
CA ALA A 181 -14.95 -2.05 2.16
C ALA A 181 -14.20 -3.36 1.86
N ALA A 182 -13.34 -3.41 0.84
CA ALA A 182 -12.54 -4.60 0.56
C ALA A 182 -11.54 -4.88 1.69
N TRP A 183 -10.86 -3.85 2.17
CA TRP A 183 -9.96 -3.95 3.32
C TRP A 183 -10.72 -4.37 4.59
N HIS A 184 -11.86 -3.72 4.89
CA HIS A 184 -12.69 -4.09 6.04
C HIS A 184 -13.16 -5.54 5.99
N LYS A 185 -13.57 -6.02 4.81
CA LYS A 185 -13.99 -7.42 4.61
C LYS A 185 -12.83 -8.39 4.85
N ALA A 186 -11.64 -8.08 4.34
CA ALA A 186 -10.45 -8.91 4.56
C ALA A 186 -10.04 -8.98 6.03
N ILE A 187 -10.00 -7.84 6.72
CA ILE A 187 -9.67 -7.76 8.15
C ILE A 187 -10.71 -8.47 9.02
N ARG A 188 -12.01 -8.20 8.82
CA ARG A 188 -13.09 -8.82 9.63
C ARG A 188 -13.19 -10.33 9.45
N ALA A 189 -12.80 -10.87 8.30
CA ALA A 189 -12.73 -12.31 8.08
C ALA A 189 -11.68 -12.99 8.96
N HIS A 190 -10.63 -12.27 9.38
CA HIS A 190 -9.53 -12.79 10.20
C HIS A 190 -9.64 -12.36 11.68
N TYR A 191 -10.20 -11.18 11.92
CA TYR A 191 -10.35 -10.57 13.25
C TYR A 191 -11.81 -10.14 13.47
N PRO A 192 -12.74 -11.10 13.64
CA PRO A 192 -14.15 -10.77 13.82
C PRO A 192 -14.36 -10.05 15.17
N GLN A 193 -15.06 -8.92 15.13
CA GLN A 193 -15.49 -8.16 16.33
C GLN A 193 -14.36 -7.71 17.28
N GLY A 194 -13.12 -7.66 16.81
CA GLY A 194 -11.99 -7.29 17.67
C GLY A 194 -10.79 -6.76 16.88
N GLY A 195 -9.77 -6.38 17.62
CA GLY A 195 -8.48 -5.98 17.10
C GLY A 195 -7.36 -6.23 18.10
N TRP A 196 -6.15 -5.87 17.71
CA TRP A 196 -4.95 -6.09 18.52
C TRP A 196 -4.31 -4.76 18.88
N VAL A 197 -3.86 -4.66 20.12
CA VAL A 197 -3.02 -3.57 20.61
C VAL A 197 -1.69 -4.19 21.01
N ARG A 198 -0.60 -3.64 20.48
CA ARG A 198 0.75 -4.05 20.90
C ARG A 198 1.00 -3.48 22.30
N LEU A 199 1.38 -4.35 23.24
CA LEU A 199 1.85 -3.95 24.56
C LEU A 199 3.32 -4.35 24.69
N ASP A 200 4.08 -3.58 25.44
CA ASP A 200 5.42 -4.00 25.88
C ASP A 200 5.32 -5.14 26.89
N ASP A 201 6.35 -5.98 26.97
CA ASP A 201 6.34 -7.21 27.77
C ASP A 201 5.98 -6.97 29.24
N GLU A 202 6.55 -5.93 29.85
CA GLU A 202 6.26 -5.56 31.25
C GLU A 202 4.77 -5.19 31.43
N THR A 203 4.21 -4.43 30.49
CA THR A 203 2.79 -4.04 30.50
C THR A 203 1.89 -5.25 30.29
N LEU A 204 2.27 -6.18 29.42
CA LEU A 204 1.51 -7.42 29.19
C LEU A 204 1.50 -8.30 30.45
N VAL A 205 2.64 -8.46 31.13
CA VAL A 205 2.74 -9.18 32.40
C VAL A 205 1.90 -8.51 33.48
N ALA A 206 1.96 -7.18 33.59
CA ALA A 206 1.15 -6.43 34.54
C ALA A 206 -0.35 -6.58 34.27
N LEU A 207 -0.78 -6.48 33.02
CA LEU A 207 -2.17 -6.68 32.62
C LEU A 207 -2.66 -8.10 32.94
N ALA A 208 -1.83 -9.12 32.71
CA ALA A 208 -2.13 -10.50 33.06
C ALA A 208 -2.29 -10.69 34.57
N ALA A 209 -1.45 -10.05 35.40
CA ALA A 209 -1.57 -10.08 36.85
C ALA A 209 -2.86 -9.41 37.34
N VAL A 210 -3.24 -8.25 36.76
CA VAL A 210 -4.50 -7.57 37.09
C VAL A 210 -5.70 -8.44 36.75
N LYS A 211 -5.72 -9.02 35.54
CA LYS A 211 -6.76 -9.96 35.09
C LYS A 211 -6.91 -11.14 36.06
N ALA A 212 -5.79 -11.75 36.46
CA ALA A 212 -5.78 -12.87 37.41
C ALA A 212 -6.31 -12.46 38.79
N GLY A 213 -5.89 -11.30 39.31
CA GLY A 213 -6.35 -10.78 40.61
C GLY A 213 -7.84 -10.44 40.64
N ARG A 214 -8.41 -10.04 39.50
CA ARG A 214 -9.85 -9.76 39.34
C ARG A 214 -10.70 -11.00 39.07
N GLY A 215 -10.08 -12.11 38.65
CA GLY A 215 -10.79 -13.31 38.23
C GLY A 215 -11.51 -13.16 36.88
N ASP A 216 -11.11 -12.21 36.04
CA ASP A 216 -11.74 -11.97 34.74
C ASP A 216 -11.43 -13.13 33.76
N HIS A 217 -12.39 -13.47 32.87
CA HIS A 217 -12.22 -14.57 31.91
C HIS A 217 -11.55 -14.13 30.60
N ALA A 218 -11.81 -12.91 30.11
CA ALA A 218 -11.10 -12.32 28.97
C ALA A 218 -10.17 -11.17 29.39
N PHE A 219 -9.25 -10.76 28.52
CA PHE A 219 -8.50 -9.50 28.70
C PHE A 219 -9.38 -8.28 28.42
N ASP A 220 -10.37 -8.41 27.53
CA ASP A 220 -11.29 -7.33 27.19
C ASP A 220 -12.08 -6.84 28.42
N ASP A 221 -12.54 -7.76 29.28
CA ASP A 221 -13.22 -7.43 30.53
C ASP A 221 -12.32 -6.60 31.47
N THR A 222 -11.05 -7.03 31.60
CA THR A 222 -10.05 -6.33 32.40
C THR A 222 -9.79 -4.93 31.86
N VAL A 223 -9.59 -4.79 30.55
CA VAL A 223 -9.39 -3.49 29.90
C VAL A 223 -10.61 -2.59 30.07
N ARG A 224 -11.83 -3.11 29.87
CA ARG A 224 -13.07 -2.34 30.05
C ARG A 224 -13.20 -1.79 31.48
N ALA A 225 -12.92 -2.61 32.48
CA ALA A 225 -12.95 -2.19 33.88
C ALA A 225 -11.89 -1.13 34.20
N LEU A 226 -10.69 -1.24 33.65
CA LEU A 226 -9.63 -0.23 33.80
C LEU A 226 -10.04 1.11 33.15
N MET A 227 -10.68 1.06 31.98
CA MET A 227 -11.17 2.25 31.27
C MET A 227 -12.32 2.94 32.01
N GLU A 228 -13.24 2.18 32.61
CA GLU A 228 -14.31 2.72 33.44
C GLU A 228 -13.76 3.42 34.69
N GLY A 229 -12.73 2.84 35.33
CA GLY A 229 -12.07 3.43 36.49
C GLY A 229 -11.30 4.72 36.20
N HIS A 230 -10.87 4.95 34.96
CA HIS A 230 -10.20 6.20 34.56
C HIS A 230 -11.18 7.32 34.16
N ARG A 231 -12.42 6.98 33.85
CA ARG A 231 -13.46 7.95 33.47
C ARG A 231 -14.16 8.61 34.68
N GLY A 232 -13.86 8.15 35.90
CA GLY A 232 -14.33 8.74 37.17
C GLY A 232 -13.25 9.60 37.82
#